data_AF-A0A843CG63-F1
#
_entry.id   AF-A0A843CG63-F1
#
_cell.length_a   1.000
_cell.length_b   1.000
_cell.length_c   1.000
_cell.angle_alpha   90.00
_cell.angle_beta   90.00
_cell.angle_gamma   90.00
#
_symmetry.space_group_name_H-M   'P 1'
#
loop_
_entity.id
_entity.type
_entity.pdbx_description
1 polymer ?
#
loop_
_entity_poly.entity_id
_entity_poly.type
_entity_poly.pdbx_seq_one_letter_code
_entity_poly.pdbx_strand_id
1 'polypeptide(L)'
;MGDSEHDSRIEQVVKLIVQDNVSLDEQDQKKLQKYHDFVKTKFHIEGDSAIELVNEAFLYLKLVNAKDADPLQDGDKFGAGFS
;
A
#
# COMPACT_ATOMS: atom_id res chain seq x y z
N MET A 1 15.01 -11.11 13.53
CA MET A 1 13.55 -11.17 13.36
C MET A 1 13.32 -11.75 11.98
N GLY A 2 12.58 -12.86 11.86
CA GLY A 2 12.42 -13.52 10.58
C GLY A 2 11.47 -12.72 9.70
N ASP A 3 11.78 -12.63 8.41
CA ASP A 3 11.00 -11.92 7.38
C ASP A 3 9.49 -12.23 7.47
N SER A 4 9.13 -13.45 7.92
CA SER A 4 7.75 -13.89 8.13
C SER A 4 6.92 -13.05 9.12
N GLU A 5 7.52 -12.50 10.19
CA GLU A 5 6.76 -11.69 11.15
C GLU A 5 6.44 -10.30 10.56
N HIS A 6 7.40 -9.75 9.82
CA HIS A 6 7.24 -8.46 9.13
C HIS A 6 6.17 -8.57 8.05
N ASP A 7 6.24 -9.61 7.21
CA ASP A 7 5.25 -9.90 6.18
C ASP A 7 3.84 -10.03 6.79
N SER A 8 3.72 -10.73 7.92
CA SER A 8 2.44 -10.86 8.63
C SER A 8 1.87 -9.53 9.13
N ARG A 9 2.72 -8.56 9.50
CA ARG A 9 2.29 -7.21 9.90
C ARG A 9 1.82 -6.42 8.68
N ILE A 10 2.54 -6.50 7.56
CA ILE A 10 2.15 -5.89 6.29
C ILE A 10 0.76 -6.40 5.89
N GLU A 11 0.55 -7.71 5.85
CA GLU A 11 -0.74 -8.31 5.49
C GLU A 11 -1.91 -7.82 6.35
N GLN A 12 -1.67 -7.57 7.64
CA GLN A 12 -2.71 -7.08 8.55
C GLN A 12 -3.07 -5.62 8.28
N VAL A 13 -2.09 -4.78 7.93
CA VAL A 13 -2.36 -3.39 7.52
C VAL A 13 -3.06 -3.38 6.16
N VAL A 14 -2.62 -4.21 5.22
CA VAL A 14 -3.25 -4.39 3.91
C VAL A 14 -4.74 -4.76 4.05
N LYS A 15 -5.07 -5.72 4.92
CA LYS A 15 -6.46 -6.10 5.19
C LYS A 15 -7.30 -4.92 5.67
N LEU A 16 -6.74 -4.07 6.52
CA LEU A 16 -7.43 -2.87 7.01
C LEU A 16 -7.64 -1.84 5.89
N ILE A 17 -6.62 -1.58 5.06
CA ILE A 17 -6.71 -0.66 3.91
C ILE A 17 -7.78 -1.12 2.92
N VAL A 18 -7.80 -2.42 2.58
CA VAL A 18 -8.79 -3.01 1.66
C VAL A 18 -10.20 -2.92 2.25
N GLN A 19 -10.36 -3.20 3.55
CA GLN A 19 -11.66 -3.08 4.22
C GLN A 19 -12.18 -1.64 4.22
N ASP A 20 -11.30 -0.65 4.36
CA ASP A 20 -11.66 0.77 4.32
C ASP A 20 -11.92 1.29 2.91
N ASN A 21 -11.61 0.51 1.87
CA ASN A 21 -11.75 0.86 0.46
C ASN A 21 -11.12 2.23 0.10
N VAL A 22 -9.92 2.47 0.64
CA VAL A 22 -9.16 3.70 0.41
C VAL A 22 -8.36 3.60 -0.88
N SER A 23 -8.20 4.73 -1.58
CA SER A 23 -7.36 4.82 -2.78
C SER A 23 -5.92 4.43 -2.47
N LEU A 24 -5.27 3.68 -3.37
CA LEU A 24 -3.84 3.36 -3.24
C LEU A 24 -2.96 4.61 -3.38
N ASP A 25 -3.46 5.67 -4.00
CA ASP A 25 -2.81 6.97 -4.12
C ASP A 25 -3.32 7.97 -3.09
N GLU A 26 -3.89 7.50 -1.98
CA GLU A 26 -4.30 8.35 -0.87
C GLU A 26 -3.09 9.10 -0.28
N GLN A 27 -3.23 10.41 -0.15
CA GLN A 27 -2.18 11.31 0.38
C GLN A 27 -2.69 12.16 1.55
N ASP A 28 -3.98 12.07 1.89
CA ASP A 28 -4.54 12.78 3.03
C ASP A 28 -3.95 12.22 4.34
N GLN A 29 -3.07 13.01 4.96
CA GLN A 29 -2.42 12.69 6.22
C GLN A 29 -3.41 12.30 7.33
N LYS A 30 -4.61 12.89 7.36
CA LYS A 30 -5.62 12.55 8.38
C LYS A 30 -6.17 11.15 8.19
N LYS A 31 -6.30 10.69 6.95
CA LYS A 31 -6.73 9.32 6.65
C LYS A 31 -5.61 8.33 6.92
N LEU A 32 -4.37 8.69 6.56
CA LEU A 32 -3.19 7.85 6.81
C LEU A 32 -2.89 7.68 8.31
N GLN A 33 -3.18 8.70 9.12
CA GLN A 33 -3.00 8.66 10.58
C GLN A 33 -3.66 7.43 11.22
N LYS A 34 -4.85 7.03 10.73
CA LYS A 34 -5.56 5.83 11.21
C LYS A 34 -4.69 4.56 11.11
N TYR A 35 -3.96 4.40 10.01
CA TYR A 35 -3.11 3.23 9.79
C TYR A 35 -1.85 3.29 10.67
N HIS A 36 -1.26 4.47 10.83
CA HIS A 36 -0.13 4.66 11.75
C HIS A 36 -0.54 4.39 13.21
N ASP A 37 -1.71 4.87 13.64
CA ASP A 37 -2.25 4.64 14.98
C ASP A 37 -2.57 3.15 15.21
N PHE A 38 -3.06 2.45 14.18
CA PHE A 38 -3.27 1.01 14.22
C PHE A 38 -1.95 0.25 14.40
N VAL A 39 -0.90 0.60 13.64
CA VAL A 39 0.42 -0.02 13.76
C VAL A 39 1.03 0.23 15.14
N LYS A 40 0.91 1.46 15.64
CA LYS A 40 1.34 1.85 16.99
C LYS A 40 0.63 1.04 18.06
N THR A 41 -0.69 0.93 18.00
CA THR A 41 -1.47 0.24 19.04
C THR A 41 -1.29 -1.28 18.98
N LYS A 42 -1.21 -1.85 17.78
CA LYS A 42 -1.22 -3.31 17.59
C LYS A 42 0.17 -3.92 17.70
N PHE A 43 1.18 -3.25 17.14
CA PHE A 43 2.53 -3.79 17.04
C PHE A 43 3.54 -3.07 17.95
N HIS A 44 3.11 -1.99 18.64
CA HIS A 44 3.98 -1.16 19.48
C HIS A 44 5.15 -0.56 18.69
N ILE A 45 4.92 -0.27 17.41
CA ILE A 45 5.89 0.36 16.50
C ILE A 45 5.51 1.82 16.34
N GLU A 46 6.45 2.74 16.50
CA GLU A 46 6.20 4.18 16.44
C GLU A 46 7.21 4.89 15.53
N GLY A 47 6.98 6.18 15.28
CA GLY A 47 7.87 7.01 14.48
C GLY A 47 8.02 6.51 13.05
N ASP A 48 9.22 6.63 12.51
CA ASP A 48 9.52 6.32 11.10
C ASP A 48 9.22 4.86 10.75
N SER A 49 9.46 3.91 11.64
CA SER A 49 9.17 2.49 11.39
C SER A 49 7.67 2.21 11.23
N ALA A 50 6.80 2.97 11.91
CA ALA A 50 5.36 2.85 11.71
C ALA A 50 4.92 3.43 10.36
N ILE A 51 5.63 4.47 9.90
CA ILE A 51 5.40 5.10 8.60
C ILE A 51 5.84 4.16 7.48
N GLU A 52 7.05 3.60 7.59
CA GLU A 52 7.60 2.61 6.66
C GLU A 52 6.65 1.42 6.48
N LEU A 53 6.17 0.82 7.58
CA LEU A 53 5.31 -0.36 7.52
C LEU A 53 3.94 -0.07 6.84
N VAL A 54 3.38 1.12 7.06
CA VAL A 54 2.16 1.55 6.37
C VAL A 54 2.43 1.78 4.89
N ASN A 55 3.53 2.46 4.55
CA ASN A 55 3.92 2.72 3.15
C ASN A 55 4.19 1.42 2.39
N GLU A 56 4.82 0.44 3.02
CA GLU A 56 5.04 -0.90 2.46
C GLU A 56 3.72 -1.62 2.19
N ALA A 57 2.72 -1.49 3.06
CA ALA A 57 1.39 -2.07 2.83
C ALA A 57 0.70 -1.45 1.60
N PHE A 58 0.78 -0.13 1.43
CA PHE A 58 0.28 0.54 0.21
C PHE A 58 1.07 0.11 -1.03
N LEU A 59 2.40 0.04 -0.94
CA LEU A 59 3.25 -0.41 -2.04
C LEU A 59 2.95 -1.85 -2.45
N TYR A 60 2.79 -2.75 -1.48
CA TYR A 60 2.41 -4.15 -1.71
C TYR A 60 1.10 -4.22 -2.50
N LEU A 61 0.07 -3.47 -2.08
CA LEU A 61 -1.19 -3.41 -2.81
C LEU A 61 -1.01 -2.89 -4.24
N LYS A 62 -0.22 -1.84 -4.45
CA LYS A 62 0.08 -1.33 -5.81
C LYS A 62 0.75 -2.39 -6.67
N LEU A 63 1.73 -3.11 -6.14
CA LEU A 63 2.45 -4.16 -6.87
C LEU A 63 1.55 -5.35 -7.20
N VAL A 64 0.66 -5.75 -6.28
CA VAL A 64 -0.31 -6.82 -6.53
C VAL A 64 -1.31 -6.39 -7.61
N ASN A 65 -1.86 -5.18 -7.53
CA ASN A 65 -2.79 -4.67 -8.56
C ASN A 65 -2.11 -4.43 -9.92
N ALA A 66 -0.84 -4.01 -9.93
CA ALA A 66 -0.08 -3.78 -11.16
C ALA A 66 0.23 -5.08 -11.92
N LYS A 67 0.33 -6.22 -11.24
CA LYS A 67 0.50 -7.53 -11.90
C LYS A 67 -0.72 -7.93 -12.74
N ASP A 68 -1.91 -7.44 -12.38
CA ASP A 68 -3.14 -7.65 -13.18
C ASP A 68 -3.29 -6.63 -14.32
N ALA A 69 -2.54 -5.52 -14.30
CA ALA A 69 -2.48 -4.57 -15.40
C ALA A 69 -1.46 -5.05 -16.43
N ASP A 70 -1.88 -5.93 -17.34
CA ASP A 70 -1.05 -6.37 -18.47
C ASP A 70 -0.64 -5.14 -19.33
N PRO A 71 0.64 -4.73 -19.33
CA PRO A 71 1.11 -3.57 -20.09
C PRO A 71 0.95 -3.76 -21.60
N LEU A 72 0.79 -5.01 -22.07
CA LEU A 72 0.56 -5.33 -23.47
C LEU A 72 -0.88 -5.04 -23.91
N GLN A 73 -1.84 -4.98 -22.99
CA GLN A 73 -3.24 -4.65 -23.33
C GLN A 73 -3.47 -3.15 -23.52
N ASP A 74 -2.62 -2.29 -22.97
CA ASP A 74 -2.64 -0.85 -23.20
C ASP A 74 -1.75 -0.40 -24.38
N GLY A 75 -1.28 -1.34 -25.22
CA GLY A 75 -0.48 -1.05 -26.42
C GLY A 75 -1.16 -0.07 -27.40
N ASP A 76 -2.48 -0.09 -27.48
CA ASP A 76 -3.26 0.85 -28.32
C ASP A 76 -3.30 2.29 -27.75
N LYS A 77 -3.05 2.49 -26.44
CA LYS A 77 -3.06 3.83 -25.80
C LYS A 77 -1.72 4.56 -25.89
N PHE A 78 -0.63 3.84 -26.19
CA PHE A 78 0.68 4.45 -26.44
C PHE A 78 0.86 4.94 -27.89
N GLY A 79 -0.12 4.69 -28.78
CA GLY A 79 -0.09 5.03 -30.19
C GLY A 79 -1.00 6.18 -30.61
N ALA A 80 -0.90 7.37 -30.00
CA ALA A 80 -1.57 8.55 -30.55
C ALA A 80 -0.77 9.86 -30.29
N GLY A 81 -0.04 10.29 -31.32
CA GLY A 81 0.16 11.72 -31.60
C GLY A 81 1.51 12.34 -31.20
N PHE A 82 2.55 12.10 -31.99
CA PHE A 82 3.50 13.19 -32.25
C PHE A 82 2.79 14.16 -33.22
N SER A 83 2.46 15.37 -32.77
CA SER A 83 2.13 16.50 -33.64
C SER A 83 2.75 17.77 -33.10
#